data_AF-A0A533X521-F1
#
_entry.id   AF-A0A533X521-F1
#
_cell.length_a   1.000
_cell.length_b   1.000
_cell.length_c   1.000
_cell.angle_alpha   90.00
_cell.angle_beta   90.00
_cell.angle_gamma   90.00
#
_symmetry.space_group_name_H-M   'P 1'
#
loop_
_entity.id
_entity.type
_entity.pdbx_description
1 polymer ?
#
loop_
_entity_poly.entity_id
_entity_poly.type
_entity_poly.pdbx_seq_one_letter_code
_entity_poly.pdbx_strand_id
1 'polypeptide(L)'
;MVLSPITLMIVTDGIPDATTSGIKAGSRALYEQINLSPLEYLSRNVTLRLAYVSPKVGDQWRTYVPRKRVRLWTVDAEVMKGWKDKLQPGVDEGRQDRFWKWLRDNVDFRVRANKV
;
A
#
# COMPACT_ATOMS: atom_id res chain seq x y z
N MET A 1 -17.63 -20.81 7.40
CA MET A 1 -16.28 -20.69 6.81
C MET A 1 -15.67 -19.37 7.24
N VAL A 2 -14.49 -19.38 7.86
CA VAL A 2 -13.74 -18.16 8.19
C VAL A 2 -12.78 -17.90 7.05
N LEU A 3 -13.07 -16.91 6.20
CA LEU A 3 -12.16 -16.50 5.12
C LEU A 3 -10.91 -15.89 5.76
N SER A 4 -9.73 -16.35 5.33
CA SER A 4 -8.46 -15.80 5.80
C SER A 4 -8.32 -14.33 5.35
N PRO A 5 -7.67 -13.47 6.15
CA PRO A 5 -7.31 -12.14 5.71
C PRO A 5 -6.39 -12.22 4.49
N ILE A 6 -6.71 -11.46 3.44
CA ILE A 6 -5.85 -11.36 2.24
C ILE A 6 -5.08 -10.04 2.31
N THR A 7 -3.76 -10.11 2.14
CA THR A 7 -2.92 -8.93 1.95
C THR A 7 -2.39 -8.93 0.52
N LEU A 8 -2.69 -7.87 -0.23
CA LEU A 8 -2.08 -7.58 -1.53
C LEU A 8 -1.09 -6.43 -1.36
N MET A 9 0.16 -6.61 -1.80
CA MET A 9 1.17 -5.56 -1.82
C MET A 9 1.48 -5.19 -3.27
N ILE A 10 1.37 -3.91 -3.58
CA ILE A 10 1.66 -3.34 -4.90
C ILE A 10 2.80 -2.33 -4.73
N VAL A 11 3.81 -2.44 -5.59
CA VAL A 11 4.96 -1.54 -5.66
C VAL A 11 4.79 -0.68 -6.91
N THR A 12 4.53 0.61 -6.74
CA THR A 12 4.20 1.53 -7.85
C THR A 12 4.33 2.98 -7.39
N ASP A 13 4.51 3.91 -8.34
CA ASP A 13 4.35 5.35 -8.08
C ASP A 13 2.88 5.73 -7.79
N GLY A 14 1.94 4.83 -8.10
CA GLY A 14 0.51 4.93 -7.83
C GLY A 14 -0.22 5.89 -8.75
N ILE A 15 0.39 6.35 -9.85
CA ILE A 15 -0.25 7.27 -10.79
C ILE A 15 -0.96 6.42 -11.85
N PRO A 16 -2.31 6.39 -11.88
CA PRO A 16 -3.02 5.67 -12.91
C PRO A 16 -2.81 6.39 -14.24
N ASP A 17 -2.42 5.59 -15.21
CA ASP A 17 -2.31 5.98 -16.61
C ASP A 17 -3.28 5.11 -17.41
N ALA A 18 -3.99 5.73 -18.35
CA ALA A 18 -4.89 5.02 -19.24
C ALA A 18 -4.64 5.47 -20.67
N THR A 19 -4.62 4.52 -21.59
CA THR A 19 -4.52 4.76 -23.03
C THR A 19 -5.79 5.36 -23.63
N THR A 20 -6.82 5.64 -22.80
CA THR A 20 -8.06 6.25 -23.22
C THR A 20 -7.81 7.70 -23.64
N SER A 21 -8.04 7.97 -24.93
CA SER A 21 -7.76 9.24 -25.58
C SER A 21 -8.33 10.44 -24.80
N GLY A 22 -7.46 11.38 -24.44
CA GLY A 22 -7.83 12.70 -23.90
C GLY A 22 -7.86 12.82 -22.37
N ILE A 23 -7.68 11.74 -21.60
CA ILE A 23 -7.64 11.83 -20.13
C ILE A 23 -6.19 11.96 -19.66
N LYS A 24 -5.89 12.99 -18.86
CA LYS A 24 -4.55 13.20 -18.29
C LYS A 24 -4.23 12.14 -17.23
N ALA A 25 -3.03 11.56 -17.27
CA ALA A 25 -2.49 10.70 -16.24
C ALA A 25 -2.61 11.34 -14.84
N GLY A 26 -2.99 10.54 -13.85
CA GLY A 26 -3.22 11.02 -12.48
C GLY A 26 -4.44 11.93 -12.31
N SER A 27 -5.33 12.03 -13.30
CA SER A 27 -6.62 12.69 -13.11
C SER A 27 -7.53 11.86 -12.21
N ARG A 28 -8.44 12.56 -11.51
CA ARG A 28 -9.43 11.93 -10.61
C ARG A 28 -10.23 10.83 -11.30
N ALA A 29 -10.66 11.04 -12.54
CA ALA A 29 -11.45 10.08 -13.30
C ALA A 29 -10.73 8.73 -13.46
N LEU A 30 -9.40 8.72 -13.59
CA LEU A 30 -8.61 7.49 -13.70
C LEU A 30 -8.52 6.72 -12.37
N TYR A 31 -8.44 7.43 -11.24
CA TYR A 31 -8.52 6.79 -9.93
C TYR A 31 -9.90 6.17 -9.68
N GLU A 32 -10.97 6.85 -10.10
CA GLU A 32 -12.36 6.36 -9.94
C GLU A 32 -12.65 5.11 -10.77
N GLN A 33 -11.88 4.86 -11.84
CA GLN A 33 -11.99 3.65 -12.66
C GLN A 33 -11.33 2.41 -12.02
N ILE A 34 -10.50 2.58 -10.98
CA ILE A 34 -9.86 1.44 -10.30
C ILE A 34 -10.93 0.61 -9.58
N ASN A 35 -11.20 -0.59 -10.10
CA ASN A 35 -12.23 -1.47 -9.57
C ASN A 35 -11.64 -2.50 -8.59
N LEU A 36 -11.85 -2.27 -7.29
CA LEU A 36 -11.43 -3.19 -6.22
C LEU A 36 -12.50 -4.23 -5.85
N SER A 37 -13.69 -4.18 -6.46
CA SER A 37 -14.82 -5.08 -6.14
C SER A 37 -14.48 -6.57 -6.24
N PRO A 38 -13.67 -7.04 -7.22
CA PRO A 38 -13.27 -8.45 -7.28
C PRO A 38 -12.52 -8.92 -6.02
N LEU A 39 -11.73 -8.04 -5.40
CA LEU A 39 -11.02 -8.37 -4.15
C LEU A 39 -12.00 -8.50 -2.98
N GLU A 40 -13.03 -7.66 -2.93
CA GLU A 40 -14.06 -7.68 -1.89
C GLU A 40 -14.92 -8.96 -1.92
N TYR A 41 -15.00 -9.62 -3.07
CA TYR A 41 -15.65 -10.92 -3.22
C TYR A 41 -14.82 -12.06 -2.60
N LEU A 42 -13.48 -11.99 -2.70
CA LEU A 42 -12.58 -13.05 -2.23
C LEU A 42 -12.51 -13.17 -0.70
N SER A 43 -12.55 -12.05 0.02
CA SER A 43 -12.51 -12.06 1.49
C SER A 43 -13.22 -10.83 2.07
N ARG A 44 -13.82 -11.00 3.26
CA ARG A 44 -14.37 -9.86 4.02
C ARG A 44 -13.28 -8.96 4.61
N ASN A 45 -12.03 -9.45 4.69
CA ASN A 45 -10.90 -8.73 5.26
C ASN A 45 -9.75 -8.70 4.25
N VAL A 46 -9.80 -7.73 3.33
CA VAL A 46 -8.74 -7.47 2.36
C VAL A 46 -7.97 -6.21 2.73
N THR A 47 -6.65 -6.32 2.72
CA THR A 47 -5.74 -5.20 2.90
C THR A 47 -4.94 -4.98 1.62
N LEU A 48 -5.07 -3.80 1.03
CA LEU A 48 -4.27 -3.35 -0.10
C LEU A 48 -3.15 -2.43 0.41
N ARG A 49 -1.91 -2.87 0.27
CA ARG A 49 -0.71 -2.07 0.57
C ARG A 49 -0.12 -1.52 -0.73
N LEU A 50 0.05 -0.22 -0.79
CA LEU A 50 0.60 0.51 -1.92
C LEU A 50 1.91 1.17 -1.48
N ALA A 51 3.04 0.62 -1.91
CA ALA A 51 4.36 1.11 -1.53
C ALA A 51 4.95 2.01 -2.61
N TYR A 52 5.79 2.98 -2.20
CA TYR A 52 6.50 3.94 -3.05
C TYR A 52 5.65 5.06 -3.65
N VAL A 53 4.47 5.31 -3.09
CA VAL A 53 3.65 6.44 -3.55
C VAL A 53 4.08 7.73 -2.87
N SER A 54 3.95 8.86 -3.57
CA SER A 54 4.07 10.17 -2.91
C SER A 54 2.91 10.40 -1.93
N PRO A 55 3.04 11.30 -0.93
CA PRO A 55 1.96 11.56 0.02
C PRO A 55 0.68 12.02 -0.69
N LYS A 56 0.85 12.83 -1.74
CA LYS A 56 -0.25 13.31 -2.59
C LYS A 56 -0.96 12.17 -3.30
N VAL A 57 -0.21 11.27 -3.95
CA VAL A 57 -0.81 10.11 -4.63
C VAL A 57 -1.48 9.18 -3.63
N GLY A 58 -0.89 8.97 -2.46
CA GLY A 58 -1.52 8.19 -1.39
C GLY A 58 -2.86 8.78 -0.93
N ASP A 59 -2.97 10.11 -0.84
CA ASP A 59 -4.23 10.80 -0.58
C ASP A 59 -5.24 10.63 -1.72
N GLN A 60 -4.80 10.76 -2.98
CA GLN A 60 -5.65 10.52 -4.15
C GLN A 60 -6.23 9.10 -4.18
N TRP A 61 -5.44 8.08 -3.82
CA TRP A 61 -5.93 6.71 -3.67
C TRP A 61 -6.97 6.60 -2.55
N ARG A 62 -6.74 7.23 -1.39
CA ARG A 62 -7.69 7.19 -0.27
C ARG A 62 -9.00 7.89 -0.59
N THR A 63 -8.96 8.96 -1.38
CA THR A 63 -10.11 9.82 -1.64
C THR A 63 -10.90 9.38 -2.87
N TYR A 64 -10.23 8.97 -3.95
CA TYR A 64 -10.87 8.77 -5.25
C TYR A 64 -11.07 7.31 -5.64
N VAL A 65 -10.32 6.37 -5.07
CA VAL A 65 -10.49 4.94 -5.41
C VAL A 65 -11.70 4.38 -4.66
N PRO A 66 -12.77 3.96 -5.38
CA PRO A 66 -13.98 3.45 -4.75
C PRO A 66 -13.70 2.12 -4.04
N ARG A 67 -14.06 2.05 -2.75
CA ARG A 67 -13.91 0.85 -1.92
C ARG A 67 -14.95 0.82 -0.81
N LYS A 68 -15.38 -0.36 -0.42
CA LYS A 68 -16.31 -0.56 0.70
C LYS A 68 -15.61 -1.24 1.87
N ARG A 69 -14.85 -2.30 1.61
CA ARG A 69 -14.26 -3.18 2.64
C ARG A 69 -12.76 -3.33 2.54
N VAL A 70 -12.16 -2.93 1.41
CA VAL A 70 -10.70 -2.96 1.27
C VAL A 70 -10.07 -1.92 2.18
N ARG A 71 -9.18 -2.37 3.07
CA ARG A 71 -8.32 -1.49 3.86
C ARG A 71 -7.15 -1.05 3.01
N LEU A 72 -7.07 0.23 2.70
CA LEU A 72 -5.99 0.80 1.91
C LEU A 72 -4.89 1.36 2.82
N TRP A 73 -3.65 0.93 2.58
CA TRP A 73 -2.46 1.44 3.25
C TRP A 73 -1.47 1.92 2.22
N THR A 74 -1.04 3.16 2.34
CA THR A 74 -0.02 3.72 1.47
C THR A 74 1.26 3.93 2.26
N VAL A 75 2.39 3.46 1.73
CA VAL A 75 3.72 3.69 2.28
C VAL A 75 4.43 4.68 1.38
N ASP A 76 4.88 5.78 1.99
CA ASP A 76 5.49 6.89 1.31
C ASP A 76 6.83 6.50 0.66
N ALA A 77 7.08 7.02 -0.55
CA ALA A 77 8.36 6.89 -1.24
C ALA A 77 9.55 7.38 -0.39
N GLU A 78 9.41 8.49 0.34
CA GLU A 78 10.49 9.04 1.19
C GLU A 78 10.86 8.08 2.33
N VAL A 79 9.86 7.42 2.95
CA VAL A 79 10.11 6.38 3.96
C VAL A 79 10.89 5.24 3.35
N MET A 80 10.59 4.87 2.11
CA MET A 80 11.30 3.81 1.42
C MET A 80 12.71 4.22 0.97
N LYS A 81 13.03 5.49 0.69
CA LYS A 81 14.39 5.85 0.23
C LYS A 81 15.50 5.45 1.21
N GLY A 82 15.26 5.59 2.50
CA GLY A 82 16.25 5.31 3.56
C GLY A 82 16.26 3.87 4.09
N TRP A 83 15.61 2.91 3.42
CA TRP A 83 15.49 1.53 3.96
C TRP A 83 16.84 0.81 4.03
N LYS A 84 17.71 1.02 3.04
CA LYS A 84 19.03 0.37 2.96
C LYS A 84 19.95 0.79 4.10
N ASP A 85 19.84 2.04 4.57
CA ASP A 85 20.63 2.57 5.69
C ASP A 85 20.28 1.90 7.03
N LYS A 86 19.21 1.08 7.05
CA LYS A 86 18.81 0.31 8.24
C LYS A 86 19.42 -1.09 8.25
N LEU A 87 19.99 -1.54 7.14
CA LEU A 87 20.76 -2.79 7.08
C LEU A 87 22.12 -2.60 7.76
N GLN A 88 22.53 -3.62 8.52
CA GLN A 88 23.84 -3.70 9.13
C GLN A 88 24.77 -4.49 8.19
N PRO A 89 25.89 -3.90 7.74
CA PRO A 89 26.82 -4.60 6.87
C PRO A 89 27.44 -5.81 7.60
N GLY A 90 27.61 -6.92 6.89
CA GLY A 90 28.20 -8.14 7.44
C GLY A 90 27.31 -8.94 8.40
N VAL A 91 26.06 -8.52 8.63
CA VAL A 91 25.08 -9.27 9.42
C VAL A 91 24.18 -10.06 8.49
N ASP A 92 23.96 -11.33 8.83
CA ASP A 92 23.03 -12.22 8.13
C ASP A 92 21.61 -11.62 8.08
N GLU A 93 20.89 -11.79 6.97
CA GLU A 93 19.57 -11.20 6.73
C GLU A 93 18.56 -11.54 7.85
N GLY A 94 18.58 -12.76 8.39
CA GLY A 94 17.70 -13.19 9.47
C GLY A 94 17.98 -12.49 10.81
N ARG A 95 19.17 -11.93 10.98
CA ARG A 95 19.63 -11.26 12.22
C ARG A 95 19.70 -9.74 12.12
N GLN A 96 19.10 -9.16 11.07
CA GLN A 96 19.02 -7.72 10.86
C GLN A 96 18.01 -7.04 11.81
N ASP A 97 18.17 -7.18 13.12
CA ASP A 97 17.18 -6.75 14.13
C ASP A 97 16.77 -5.29 14.00
N ARG A 98 17.72 -4.40 13.70
CA ARG A 98 17.48 -2.98 13.47
C ARG A 98 16.59 -2.74 12.24
N PHE A 99 16.88 -3.42 11.15
CA PHE A 99 16.09 -3.35 9.92
C PHE A 99 14.69 -3.93 10.16
N TRP A 100 14.57 -5.12 10.76
CA TRP A 100 13.27 -5.75 11.02
C TRP A 100 12.41 -4.95 12.00
N LYS A 101 13.02 -4.29 12.99
CA LYS A 101 12.32 -3.33 13.84
C LYS A 101 11.84 -2.13 13.02
N TRP A 102 12.72 -1.50 12.25
CA TRP A 102 12.35 -0.36 11.41
C TRP A 102 11.24 -0.72 10.41
N LEU A 103 11.34 -1.88 9.74
CA LEU A 103 10.34 -2.38 8.80
C LEU A 103 8.98 -2.53 9.48
N ARG A 104 8.92 -3.14 10.67
CA ARG A 104 7.68 -3.26 11.45
C ARG A 104 7.11 -1.91 11.85
N ASP A 105 7.96 -0.96 12.23
CA ASP A 105 7.54 0.33 12.76
C ASP A 105 7.17 1.34 11.67
N ASN A 106 7.67 1.19 10.43
CA ASN A 106 7.55 2.21 9.38
C ASN A 106 6.87 1.72 8.10
N VAL A 107 6.94 0.43 7.79
CA VAL A 107 6.46 -0.14 6.51
C VAL A 107 5.34 -1.14 6.73
N ASP A 108 5.52 -2.08 7.65
CA ASP A 108 4.53 -3.08 8.02
C ASP A 108 3.73 -2.64 9.23
N PHE A 109 3.08 -1.46 9.13
CA PHE A 109 2.02 -1.02 10.05
C PHE A 109 0.84 -2.01 10.01
N ARG A 110 1.03 -3.25 10.47
CA ARG A 110 -0.05 -4.11 10.92
C ARG A 110 -0.59 -3.40 12.15
N VAL A 111 -1.66 -2.65 11.98
CA VAL A 111 -2.34 -2.01 13.10
C VAL A 111 -2.63 -3.10 14.13
N ARG A 112 -1.93 -3.01 15.27
CA ARG A 112 -2.46 -3.45 16.56
C ARG A 112 -3.84 -2.84 16.63
N ALA A 113 -4.87 -3.66 16.41
CA ALA A 113 -6.26 -3.24 16.48
C ALA A 113 -6.57 -2.82 17.93
N ASN A 114 -6.13 -1.63 18.33
CA ASN A 114 -6.70 -0.95 19.47
C ASN A 114 -8.08 -0.49 19.02
N LYS A 115 -9.07 -1.06 19.71
CA LYS A 115 -10.50 -0.75 19.61
C LYS A 115 -10.71 0.76 19.44
N VAL A 116 -11.41 1.12 18.37
CA VAL A 116 -12.24 2.33 18.32
C VAL A 116 -13.66 1.85 18.21
#